data_AF-A0AAE0BX43-F1
#
_entry.id   AF-A0AAE0BX43-F1
#
_cell.length_a   1.000
_cell.length_b   1.000
_cell.length_c   1.000
_cell.angle_alpha   90.00
_cell.angle_beta   90.00
_cell.angle_gamma   90.00
#
_symmetry.space_group_name_H-M   'P 1'
#
loop_
_entity.id
_entity.type
_entity.pdbx_description
1 polymer ?
#
loop_
_entity_poly.entity_id
_entity_poly.type
_entity_poly.pdbx_seq_one_letter_code
_entity_poly.pdbx_strand_id
1 'polypeptide(L)'
;MCLLSSAEGAPKKNRQNQRKSNSQDKEIRAKRSECDHTVNSWGPDCNTAGAIERENCILRCVSTECYTEVYGDDALEEGEVDTIRGRNFRNCARTELKNEKQAREAARKAEREAAKKADEEAAAKAAEGGVDSDGKLFDESK
;
A
#
# COMPACT_ATOMS: atom_id res chain seq x y z
N MET A 1 27.59 34.12 -32.33
CA MET A 1 26.19 33.68 -32.21
C MET A 1 26.17 32.46 -31.28
N CYS A 2 25.93 32.65 -29.98
CA CYS A 2 25.67 31.52 -29.07
C CYS A 2 24.17 31.28 -29.05
N LEU A 3 23.75 30.14 -29.60
CA LEU A 3 22.37 29.69 -29.52
C LEU A 3 22.06 29.31 -28.07
N LEU A 4 20.99 29.93 -27.55
CA LEU A 4 20.42 29.69 -26.25
C LEU A 4 19.94 28.23 -26.17
N SER A 5 20.49 27.46 -25.22
CA SER A 5 19.94 26.13 -24.91
C SER A 5 18.70 26.32 -24.04
N SER A 6 17.54 25.95 -24.58
CA SER A 6 16.24 26.06 -23.92
C SER A 6 16.19 25.18 -22.67
N ALA A 7 15.90 25.79 -21.52
CA ALA A 7 15.51 25.08 -20.32
C ALA A 7 14.07 24.59 -20.47
N GLU A 8 13.88 23.28 -20.68
CA GLU A 8 12.56 22.66 -20.67
C GLU A 8 12.04 22.62 -19.23
N GLY A 9 10.90 23.29 -19.00
CA GLY A 9 10.32 23.50 -17.68
C GLY A 9 9.83 22.21 -17.02
N ALA A 10 10.17 22.04 -15.74
CA ALA A 10 9.68 20.93 -14.93
C ALA A 10 8.13 20.96 -14.79
N PRO A 11 7.44 19.81 -14.91
CA PRO A 11 5.99 19.76 -14.83
C PRO A 11 5.47 20.14 -13.43
N LYS A 12 4.57 21.13 -13.37
CA LYS A 12 3.93 21.58 -12.12
C LYS A 12 2.91 20.55 -11.64
N LYS A 13 3.19 19.90 -10.50
CA LYS A 13 2.28 18.92 -9.87
C LYS A 13 1.07 19.65 -9.24
N ASN A 14 -0.15 19.12 -9.41
CA ASN A 14 -1.36 19.65 -8.76
C ASN A 14 -1.21 19.66 -7.22
N ARG A 15 -1.67 20.73 -6.55
CA ARG A 15 -1.60 20.94 -5.09
C ARG A 15 -2.18 19.77 -4.28
N GLN A 16 -3.25 19.13 -4.76
CA GLN A 16 -3.82 17.93 -4.12
C GLN A 16 -2.87 16.73 -4.20
N ASN A 17 -2.29 16.49 -5.38
CA ASN A 17 -1.33 15.39 -5.60
C ASN A 17 -0.03 15.62 -4.80
N GLN A 18 0.41 16.87 -4.69
CA GLN A 18 1.56 17.26 -3.87
C GLN A 18 1.31 16.98 -2.38
N ARG A 19 0.13 17.33 -1.85
CA ARG A 19 -0.24 17.03 -0.46
C ARG A 19 -0.27 15.53 -0.18
N LYS A 20 -0.82 14.73 -1.10
CA LYS A 20 -0.85 13.26 -0.98
C LYS A 20 0.56 12.69 -0.96
N SER A 21 1.41 13.08 -1.92
CA SER A 21 2.83 12.68 -1.95
C SER A 21 3.55 13.03 -0.66
N ASN A 22 3.34 14.25 -0.14
CA ASN A 22 3.96 14.68 1.12
C ASN A 22 3.50 13.83 2.32
N SER A 23 2.24 13.39 2.34
CA SER A 23 1.73 12.51 3.39
C SER A 23 2.41 11.14 3.33
N GLN A 24 2.54 10.57 2.13
CA GLN A 24 3.21 9.27 1.95
C GLN A 24 4.70 9.36 2.28
N ASP A 25 5.35 10.48 1.93
CA ASP A 25 6.75 10.71 2.30
C ASP A 25 6.95 10.80 3.80
N LYS A 26 6.00 11.38 4.54
CA LYS A 26 6.04 11.38 6.01
C LYS A 26 5.93 9.96 6.57
N GLU A 27 5.05 9.15 5.99
CA GLU A 27 4.86 7.76 6.42
C GLU A 27 6.10 6.90 6.16
N ILE A 28 6.70 7.01 4.97
CA ILE A 28 7.97 6.33 4.65
C ILE A 28 9.10 6.79 5.58
N ARG A 29 9.18 8.09 5.89
CA ARG A 29 10.16 8.61 6.85
C ARG A 29 9.91 8.10 8.27
N ALA A 30 8.65 7.99 8.69
CA ALA A 30 8.30 7.44 10.00
C ALA A 30 8.70 5.96 10.09
N LYS A 31 8.34 5.14 9.08
CA LYS A 31 8.78 3.74 8.98
C LYS A 31 10.31 3.64 9.02
N ARG A 32 11.02 4.48 8.26
CA ARG A 32 12.49 4.50 8.28
C ARG A 32 13.05 4.83 9.67
N SER A 33 12.45 5.79 10.38
CA SER A 33 12.87 6.14 11.74
C SER A 33 12.69 4.98 12.71
N GLU A 34 11.58 4.25 12.59
CA GLU A 34 11.32 3.05 13.41
C GLU A 34 12.33 1.93 13.11
N CYS A 35 12.59 1.67 11.82
CA CYS A 35 13.62 0.76 11.36
C CYS A 35 15.00 1.16 11.91
N ASP A 36 15.35 2.45 11.88
CA ASP A 36 16.62 2.97 12.38
C ASP A 36 16.81 2.73 13.89
N HIS A 37 15.74 2.87 14.68
CA HIS A 37 15.79 2.63 16.12
C HIS A 37 15.88 1.15 16.50
N THR A 38 15.43 0.26 15.62
CA THR A 38 15.36 -1.18 15.88
C THR A 38 16.42 -1.99 15.15
N VAL A 39 17.16 -1.39 14.21
CA VAL A 39 18.14 -2.09 13.33
C VAL A 39 19.19 -2.91 14.09
N ASN A 40 19.62 -2.45 15.28
CA ASN A 40 20.64 -3.14 16.08
C ASN A 40 20.14 -4.48 16.67
N SER A 41 18.82 -4.73 16.69
CA SER A 41 18.24 -5.98 17.22
C SER A 41 18.03 -7.06 16.15
N TRP A 42 18.30 -6.78 14.87
CA TRP A 42 17.97 -7.69 13.77
C TRP A 42 19.05 -8.71 13.43
N GLY A 43 20.18 -8.67 14.15
CA GLY A 43 21.25 -9.65 14.00
C GLY A 43 22.64 -9.01 14.10
N PRO A 44 23.70 -9.82 14.17
CA PRO A 44 25.07 -9.33 14.24
C PRO A 44 25.42 -8.47 13.01
N ASP A 45 24.98 -8.87 11.82
CA ASP A 45 25.28 -8.19 10.56
C ASP A 45 24.74 -6.76 10.50
N CYS A 46 23.65 -6.45 11.21
CA CYS A 46 23.09 -5.08 11.27
C CYS A 46 23.59 -4.29 12.49
N ASN A 47 24.10 -4.96 13.52
CA ASN A 47 24.52 -4.36 14.79
C ASN A 47 25.99 -3.93 14.77
N THR A 48 26.88 -4.74 14.19
CA THR A 48 28.32 -4.44 14.08
C THR A 48 28.72 -3.92 12.69
N ALA A 49 27.73 -3.68 11.84
CA ALA A 49 27.92 -3.20 10.47
C ALA A 49 28.50 -1.79 10.38
N GLY A 50 29.21 -1.52 9.29
CA GLY A 50 29.54 -0.18 8.86
C GLY A 50 28.29 0.66 8.60
N ALA A 51 28.47 1.96 8.37
CA ALA A 51 27.35 2.88 8.17
C ALA A 51 26.46 2.47 6.97
N ILE A 52 27.04 1.84 5.96
CA ILE A 52 26.34 1.44 4.74
C ILE A 52 25.61 0.10 4.89
N GLU A 53 26.23 -0.91 5.50
CA GLU A 53 25.52 -2.15 5.84
C GLU A 53 24.33 -1.87 6.77
N ARG A 54 24.48 -0.94 7.72
CA ARG A 54 23.36 -0.48 8.55
C ARG A 54 22.26 0.15 7.70
N GLU A 55 22.62 0.97 6.70
CA GLU A 55 21.65 1.55 5.77
C GLU A 55 20.94 0.46 4.94
N ASN A 56 21.67 -0.53 4.43
CA ASN A 56 21.10 -1.68 3.73
C ASN A 56 20.07 -2.41 4.60
N CYS A 57 20.37 -2.63 5.89
CA CYS A 57 19.41 -3.21 6.83
C CYS A 57 18.16 -2.34 6.99
N ILE A 58 18.32 -1.03 7.18
CA ILE A 58 17.19 -0.09 7.32
C ILE A 58 16.31 -0.11 6.07
N LEU A 59 16.92 -0.09 4.87
CA LEU A 59 16.17 -0.10 3.62
C LEU A 59 15.36 -1.41 3.46
N ARG A 60 15.94 -2.57 3.80
CA ARG A 60 15.22 -3.86 3.81
C ARG A 60 14.02 -3.86 4.75
N CYS A 61 14.13 -3.20 5.91
CA CYS A 61 12.99 -3.08 6.83
C CYS A 61 11.90 -2.14 6.34
N VAL A 62 12.28 -1.01 5.71
CA VAL A 62 11.29 -0.07 5.20
C VAL A 62 10.40 -0.74 4.14
N SER A 63 11.02 -1.51 3.25
CA SER A 63 10.33 -2.42 2.34
C SER A 63 11.34 -3.41 1.76
N THR A 64 11.10 -4.69 2.00
CA THR A 64 11.95 -5.77 1.47
C THR A 64 11.80 -5.88 -0.04
N GLU A 65 10.59 -5.79 -0.57
CA GLU A 65 10.32 -5.89 -2.02
C GLU A 65 11.00 -4.74 -2.78
N CYS A 66 10.83 -3.50 -2.33
CA CYS A 66 11.47 -2.35 -2.97
C CYS A 66 12.99 -2.34 -2.81
N TYR A 67 13.52 -2.93 -1.74
CA TYR A 67 14.96 -3.10 -1.60
C TYR A 67 15.48 -4.10 -2.62
N THR A 68 14.85 -5.27 -2.73
CA THR A 68 15.25 -6.29 -3.71
C THR A 68 15.16 -5.76 -5.14
N GLU A 69 14.11 -5.01 -5.48
CA GLU A 69 13.96 -4.41 -6.83
C GLU A 69 15.05 -3.38 -7.16
N VAL A 70 15.54 -2.63 -6.16
CA VAL A 70 16.45 -1.49 -6.40
C VAL A 70 17.91 -1.82 -6.11
N TYR A 71 18.18 -2.64 -5.11
CA TYR A 71 19.50 -2.95 -4.56
C TYR A 71 19.75 -4.46 -4.40
N GLY A 72 18.85 -5.33 -4.90
CA GLY A 72 18.95 -6.78 -4.69
C GLY A 72 20.18 -7.41 -5.36
N ASP A 73 20.49 -6.96 -6.58
CA ASP A 73 21.65 -7.45 -7.34
C ASP A 73 22.97 -6.77 -6.94
N ASP A 74 22.88 -5.52 -6.46
CA ASP A 74 24.01 -4.66 -6.15
C ASP A 74 23.67 -3.81 -4.92
N ALA A 75 24.07 -4.30 -3.74
CA ALA A 75 23.84 -3.59 -2.48
C ALA A 75 24.69 -2.32 -2.41
N LEU A 76 24.27 -1.35 -1.58
CA LEU A 76 25.09 -0.15 -1.37
C LEU A 76 26.44 -0.52 -0.76
N GLU A 77 27.52 0.07 -1.28
CA GLU A 77 28.90 -0.10 -0.80
C GLU A 77 29.42 1.12 -0.02
N GLU A 78 30.45 0.93 0.81
CA GLU A 78 31.09 2.02 1.55
C GLU A 78 31.64 3.11 0.61
N GLY A 79 31.14 4.35 0.78
CA GLY A 79 31.54 5.50 -0.02
C GLY A 79 30.62 5.81 -1.22
N GLU A 80 29.61 4.97 -1.49
CA GLU A 80 28.62 5.21 -2.54
C GLU A 80 27.50 6.16 -2.07
N VAL A 81 27.13 7.11 -2.92
CA VAL A 81 25.94 7.96 -2.71
C VAL A 81 25.03 7.84 -3.93
N ASP A 82 24.14 6.85 -3.91
CA ASP A 82 23.21 6.65 -5.02
C ASP A 82 21.91 7.46 -4.86
N THR A 83 21.92 8.64 -5.47
CA THR A 83 20.75 9.53 -5.48
C THR A 83 19.64 9.10 -6.44
N ILE A 84 19.92 8.26 -7.43
CA ILE A 84 18.96 7.81 -8.46
C ILE A 84 18.19 6.60 -7.94
N ARG A 85 18.89 5.54 -7.53
CA ARG A 85 18.31 4.38 -6.86
C ARG A 85 17.57 4.79 -5.59
N GLY A 86 18.11 5.75 -4.83
CA GLY A 86 17.39 6.33 -3.69
C GLY A 86 16.07 7.03 -4.05
N ARG A 87 15.89 7.57 -5.26
CA ARG A 87 14.59 8.08 -5.73
C ARG A 87 13.67 6.94 -6.16
N ASN A 88 14.21 5.94 -6.84
CA ASN A 88 13.45 4.77 -7.29
C ASN A 88 12.87 4.01 -6.10
N PHE A 89 13.69 3.75 -5.07
CA PHE A 89 13.24 3.13 -3.82
C PHE A 89 12.06 3.90 -3.17
N ARG A 90 12.18 5.24 -3.05
CA ARG A 90 11.08 6.07 -2.50
C ARG A 90 9.82 6.02 -3.36
N ASN A 91 9.96 5.92 -4.68
CA ASN A 91 8.82 5.81 -5.59
C ASN A 91 8.15 4.43 -5.48
N CYS A 92 8.93 3.36 -5.37
CA CYS A 92 8.44 2.01 -5.12
C CYS A 92 7.66 1.95 -3.80
N ALA A 93 8.26 2.40 -2.69
CA ALA A 93 7.61 2.38 -1.38
C ALA A 93 6.32 3.23 -1.33
N ARG A 94 6.26 4.35 -2.06
CA ARG A 94 5.02 5.13 -2.19
C ARG A 94 3.92 4.37 -2.93
N THR A 95 4.28 3.50 -3.85
CA THR A 95 3.35 2.69 -4.64
C THR A 95 2.80 1.56 -3.79
N GLU A 96 3.65 0.88 -3.03
CA GLU A 96 3.24 -0.12 -2.04
C GLU A 96 2.21 0.45 -1.05
N LEU A 97 2.49 1.60 -0.43
CA LEU A 97 1.55 2.25 0.49
C LEU A 97 0.20 2.58 -0.17
N LYS A 98 0.17 2.90 -1.48
CA LYS A 98 -1.09 3.12 -2.21
C LYS A 98 -1.83 1.80 -2.40
N ASN A 99 -1.11 0.75 -2.81
CA ASN A 99 -1.67 -0.55 -3.09
C ASN A 99 -2.25 -1.18 -1.81
N GLU A 100 -1.54 -1.11 -0.69
CA GLU A 100 -2.02 -1.55 0.63
C GLU A 100 -3.33 -0.84 1.01
N LYS A 101 -3.37 0.49 0.86
CA LYS A 101 -4.57 1.27 1.16
C LYS A 101 -5.73 0.90 0.23
N GLN A 102 -5.47 0.76 -1.06
CA GLN A 102 -6.48 0.37 -2.05
C GLN A 102 -6.99 -1.05 -1.79
N ALA A 103 -6.13 -1.99 -1.44
CA ALA A 103 -6.50 -3.36 -1.10
C ALA A 103 -7.42 -3.38 0.14
N ARG A 104 -7.10 -2.59 1.18
CA ARG A 104 -7.94 -2.46 2.37
C ARG A 104 -9.31 -1.83 2.06
N GLU A 105 -9.33 -0.80 1.23
CA GLU A 105 -10.59 -0.15 0.79
C GLU A 105 -11.43 -1.10 -0.09
N ALA A 106 -10.79 -1.85 -0.98
CA ALA A 106 -11.43 -2.85 -1.82
C ALA A 106 -12.01 -4.00 -1.00
N ALA A 107 -11.27 -4.52 0.00
CA ALA A 107 -11.76 -5.55 0.92
C ALA A 107 -13.02 -5.09 1.66
N ARG A 108 -12.99 -3.89 2.27
CA ARG A 108 -14.16 -3.32 2.96
C ARG A 108 -15.35 -3.10 2.02
N LYS A 109 -15.11 -2.72 0.77
CA LYS A 109 -16.16 -2.57 -0.23
C LYS A 109 -16.77 -3.94 -0.59
N ALA A 110 -15.92 -4.94 -0.82
CA ALA A 110 -16.35 -6.30 -1.13
C ALA A 110 -17.18 -6.91 0.00
N GLU A 111 -16.79 -6.71 1.27
CA GLU A 111 -17.56 -7.15 2.44
C GLU A 111 -18.96 -6.50 2.49
N ARG A 112 -19.05 -5.19 2.24
CA ARG A 112 -20.33 -4.47 2.20
C ARG A 112 -21.21 -4.91 1.04
N GLU A 113 -20.62 -5.16 -0.12
CA GLU A 113 -21.35 -5.65 -1.29
C GLU A 113 -21.83 -7.08 -1.08
N ALA A 114 -21.03 -7.94 -0.43
CA ALA A 114 -21.44 -9.28 -0.03
C ALA A 114 -22.60 -9.25 0.98
N ALA A 115 -22.54 -8.38 1.99
CA ALA A 115 -23.63 -8.21 2.96
C ALA A 115 -24.94 -7.77 2.28
N LYS A 116 -24.88 -6.75 1.40
CA LYS A 116 -26.06 -6.30 0.65
C LYS A 116 -26.65 -7.38 -0.24
N LYS A 117 -25.80 -8.16 -0.92
CA LYS A 117 -26.27 -9.29 -1.74
C LYS A 117 -26.94 -10.36 -0.90
N ALA A 118 -26.43 -10.64 0.29
CA ALA A 118 -27.05 -11.60 1.21
C ALA A 118 -28.41 -11.10 1.72
N ASP A 119 -28.53 -9.80 2.05
CA ASP A 119 -29.82 -9.19 2.44
C ASP A 119 -30.85 -9.24 1.30
N GLU A 120 -30.41 -8.96 0.07
CA GLU A 120 -31.27 -9.00 -1.14
C GLU A 120 -31.70 -10.44 -1.48
N GLU A 121 -30.80 -11.41 -1.36
CA GLU A 121 -31.10 -12.83 -1.53
C GLU A 121 -32.05 -13.36 -0.45
N ALA A 122 -31.89 -12.94 0.80
CA ALA A 122 -32.80 -13.28 1.90
C ALA A 122 -34.19 -12.67 1.68
N ALA A 123 -34.27 -11.42 1.22
CA ALA A 123 -35.53 -10.78 0.87
C ALA A 123 -36.23 -11.47 -0.30
N ALA A 124 -35.49 -11.88 -1.34
CA ALA A 124 -36.04 -12.65 -2.46
C ALA A 124 -36.61 -14.00 -2.01
N LYS A 125 -35.87 -14.75 -1.16
CA LYS A 125 -36.33 -16.03 -0.61
C LYS A 125 -37.57 -15.88 0.28
N ALA A 126 -37.69 -14.79 1.04
CA ALA A 126 -38.87 -14.50 1.84
C ALA A 126 -40.11 -14.19 0.99
N ALA A 127 -39.93 -13.66 -0.23
CA ALA A 127 -41.02 -13.41 -1.17
C ALA A 127 -41.54 -14.69 -1.86
N GLU A 128 -40.69 -15.72 -2.00
CA GLU A 128 -41.07 -17.01 -2.61
C GLU A 128 -41.70 -18.00 -1.60
N GLY A 129 -41.59 -17.75 -0.30
CA GLY A 129 -42.16 -18.59 0.79
C GLY A 129 -43.67 -18.49 0.99
N GLY A 130 -44.43 -18.04 -0.02
CA GLY A 130 -45.87 -17.78 0.06
C GLY A 130 -46.66 -18.34 -1.12
N VAL A 131 -46.55 -19.64 -1.43
CA VAL A 131 -47.56 -20.38 -2.19
C VAL A 131 -47.79 -21.74 -1.52
N ASP A 132 -48.86 -21.81 -0.74
CA ASP A 132 -49.44 -23.07 -0.27
C ASP A 132 -50.20 -23.71 -1.45
N SER A 133 -49.90 -24.97 -1.76
CA SER A 133 -50.40 -25.64 -2.98
C SER A 133 -51.79 -26.26 -2.82
N ASP A 134 -52.43 -26.17 -1.64
CA ASP A 134 -53.64 -26.95 -1.35
C ASP A 134 -54.93 -26.15 -1.14
N GLY A 135 -54.91 -24.82 -1.24
CA GLY A 135 -56.11 -23.99 -1.45
C GLY A 135 -57.37 -24.41 -0.67
N LYS A 136 -57.26 -24.75 0.62
CA LYS A 136 -58.41 -25.16 1.44
C LYS A 136 -58.51 -24.33 2.72
N LEU A 137 -59.47 -23.41 2.70
CA LEU A 137 -60.07 -22.80 3.87
C LEU A 137 -60.86 -23.90 4.60
N PHE A 138 -60.34 -24.39 5.73
CA PHE A 138 -61.14 -25.18 6.67
C PHE A 138 -61.67 -24.26 7.76
N ASP A 139 -62.94 -23.88 7.61
CA ASP A 139 -63.81 -23.47 8.71
C ASP A 139 -64.20 -24.74 9.47
N GLU A 140 -63.98 -24.79 10.77
CA GLU A 140 -64.77 -25.65 11.63
C GLU A 140 -65.09 -24.91 12.93
N SER A 141 -66.22 -24.21 12.86
CA SER A 141 -67.06 -23.83 13.97
C SER A 141 -67.31 -25.01 14.92
N LYS A 142 -67.18 -24.77 16.22
CA LYS A 142 -67.83 -25.56 17.28
C LYS A 142 -68.41 -24.63 18.33
#